data_AF-A0A239K3X6-F1
#
_entry.id   AF-A0A239K3X6-F1
#
_cell.length_a   1.000
_cell.length_b   1.000
_cell.length_c   1.000
_cell.angle_alpha   90.00
_cell.angle_beta   90.00
_cell.angle_gamma   90.00
#
_symmetry.space_group_name_H-M   'P 1'
#
loop_
_entity.id
_entity.type
_entity.pdbx_description
1 polymer ?
#
loop_
_entity_poly.entity_id
_entity_poly.type
_entity_poly.pdbx_seq_one_letter_code
_entity_poly.pdbx_strand_id
1 'polypeptide(L)'
;MTMESGRRKMATSDRLLGLSMACPGCDRQITSNGHMYYTAFLKSWSIGFWCPVEKEVFPCWRPEYQSLINEVAAGLDIESLPYEPFHITR
;
A
#
# COMPACT_ATOMS: atom_id res chain seq x y z
N MET A 1 -21.58 -15.29 -9.01
CA MET A 1 -20.72 -14.10 -9.06
C MET A 1 -19.98 -14.01 -7.74
N THR A 2 -18.82 -14.65 -7.66
CA THR A 2 -17.99 -14.63 -6.46
C THR A 2 -17.42 -13.24 -6.32
N MET A 3 -17.81 -12.53 -5.28
CA MET A 3 -17.19 -11.26 -4.91
C MET A 3 -15.72 -11.53 -4.59
N GLU A 4 -14.81 -11.27 -5.53
CA GLU A 4 -13.37 -11.08 -5.27
C GLU A 4 -13.15 -9.75 -4.51
N SER A 5 -13.91 -9.56 -3.44
CA SER A 5 -13.84 -8.36 -2.60
C SER A 5 -12.45 -8.27 -1.96
N GLY A 6 -11.65 -7.31 -2.42
CA GLY A 6 -10.58 -6.69 -1.63
C GLY A 6 -9.14 -7.11 -1.90
N ARG A 7 -8.84 -8.02 -2.84
CA ARG A 7 -7.43 -8.39 -3.10
C ARG A 7 -6.74 -7.34 -3.96
N ARG A 8 -5.84 -6.57 -3.35
CA ARG A 8 -4.94 -5.63 -4.06
C ARG A 8 -3.68 -6.35 -4.50
N LYS A 9 -3.12 -5.98 -5.66
CA LYS A 9 -1.77 -6.41 -6.05
C LYS A 9 -0.76 -5.61 -5.23
N MET A 10 0.33 -6.26 -4.83
CA MET A 10 1.32 -5.69 -3.93
C MET A 10 2.71 -5.72 -4.56
N ALA A 11 3.46 -4.64 -4.38
CA ALA A 11 4.89 -4.57 -4.68
C ALA A 11 5.65 -4.11 -3.43
N THR A 12 6.88 -4.61 -3.28
CA THR A 12 7.77 -4.31 -2.14
C THR A 12 8.99 -3.55 -2.63
N SER A 13 9.42 -2.53 -1.88
CA SER A 13 10.64 -1.79 -2.17
C SER A 13 11.16 -1.07 -0.93
N ASP A 14 12.46 -1.20 -0.65
CA ASP A 14 13.12 -0.49 0.45
C ASP A 14 13.06 1.03 0.29
N ARG A 15 12.88 1.51 -0.95
CA ARG A 15 12.75 2.94 -1.25
C ARG A 15 11.47 3.56 -0.68
N LEU A 16 10.48 2.72 -0.35
CA LEU A 16 9.24 3.16 0.27
C LEU A 16 9.40 3.34 1.80
N LEU A 17 10.47 2.81 2.39
CA LEU A 17 10.77 2.95 3.82
C LEU A 17 11.13 4.41 4.18
N GLY A 18 10.94 4.76 5.45
CA GLY A 18 11.28 6.10 5.98
C GLY A 18 10.23 7.18 5.70
N LEU A 19 9.21 6.90 4.89
CA LEU A 19 8.04 7.78 4.75
C LEU A 19 7.18 7.73 6.00
N SER A 20 6.55 8.85 6.35
CA SER A 20 5.61 8.91 7.48
C SER A 20 4.41 9.81 7.21
N MET A 21 3.31 9.54 7.90
CA MET A 21 2.09 10.34 7.87
C MET A 21 1.35 10.23 9.21
N ALA A 22 0.35 11.08 9.44
CA ALA A 22 -0.60 10.90 10.53
C ALA A 22 -1.58 9.76 10.20
N CYS A 23 -1.82 8.86 11.14
CA CYS A 23 -2.80 7.78 11.01
C CYS A 23 -4.21 8.34 10.94
N PRO A 24 -5.04 7.95 9.95
CA PRO A 24 -6.42 8.45 9.86
C PRO A 24 -7.34 7.99 10.99
N GLY A 25 -7.00 6.91 11.70
CA GLY A 25 -7.81 6.35 12.79
C GLY A 25 -7.50 6.92 14.18
N CYS A 26 -6.22 7.18 14.48
CA CYS A 26 -5.78 7.61 15.82
C CYS A 26 -4.81 8.80 15.83
N ASP A 27 -4.61 9.49 14.70
CA ASP A 27 -3.77 10.68 14.51
C ASP A 27 -2.27 10.54 14.85
N ARG A 28 -1.82 9.36 15.29
CA ARG A 28 -0.40 9.09 15.56
C ARG A 28 0.42 9.09 14.29
N GLN A 29 1.68 9.51 14.38
CA GLN A 29 2.61 9.36 13.28
C GLN A 29 2.88 7.87 13.03
N ILE A 30 2.64 7.42 11.80
CA ILE A 30 2.86 6.06 11.32
C ILE A 30 3.85 6.08 10.15
N THR A 31 4.58 4.99 9.98
CA THR A 31 5.62 4.86 8.95
C THR A 31 5.21 3.90 7.86
N SER A 32 5.78 4.07 6.67
CA SER A 32 5.55 3.11 5.59
C SER A 32 6.09 1.74 5.96
N ASN A 33 5.38 0.69 5.54
CA ASN A 33 5.77 -0.70 5.73
C ASN A 33 6.64 -1.25 4.58
N GLY A 34 7.06 -0.41 3.63
CA GLY A 34 7.86 -0.85 2.48
C GLY A 34 7.04 -1.46 1.33
N HIS A 35 5.71 -1.42 1.43
CA HIS A 35 4.81 -1.94 0.41
C HIS A 35 4.04 -0.82 -0.31
N MET A 36 3.70 -1.07 -1.57
CA MET A 36 2.68 -0.31 -2.28
C MET A 36 1.63 -1.25 -2.87
N TYR A 37 0.41 -0.75 -2.98
CA TYR A 37 -0.78 -1.50 -3.36
C TYR A 37 -1.43 -0.89 -4.59
N TYR A 38 -1.72 -1.73 -5.57
CA TYR A 38 -2.41 -1.34 -6.79
C TYR A 38 -3.91 -1.53 -6.65
N THR A 39 -4.65 -0.45 -6.87
CA THR A 39 -6.12 -0.45 -6.93
C THR A 39 -6.56 -0.53 -8.38
N ALA A 40 -7.00 -1.71 -8.83
CA ALA A 40 -7.32 -1.97 -10.23
C ALA A 40 -8.40 -1.04 -10.81
N PHE A 41 -9.44 -0.72 -10.03
CA PHE A 41 -10.51 0.18 -10.45
C PHE A 41 -10.01 1.61 -10.72
N LEU A 42 -9.09 2.10 -9.89
CA LEU A 42 -8.50 3.44 -10.02
C LEU A 42 -7.26 3.48 -10.92
N LYS A 43 -6.77 2.31 -11.35
CA LYS A 43 -5.48 2.13 -12.03
C LYS A 43 -4.36 2.92 -11.36
N SER A 44 -4.32 2.89 -10.03
CA SER A 44 -3.44 3.73 -9.22
C SER A 44 -2.75 2.94 -8.12
N TRP A 45 -1.55 3.38 -7.79
CA TRP A 45 -0.71 2.88 -6.71
C TRP A 45 -0.89 3.73 -5.45
N SER A 46 -0.83 3.08 -4.30
CA SER A 46 -0.85 3.73 -2.98
C SER A 46 0.21 3.10 -2.08
N ILE A 47 0.87 3.89 -1.25
CA ILE A 47 1.91 3.39 -0.33
C ILE A 47 1.24 2.89 0.95
N GLY A 48 1.69 1.75 1.47
CA GLY A 48 1.24 1.18 2.72
C GLY A 48 1.89 1.83 3.93
N PHE A 49 1.08 2.18 4.92
CA PHE A 49 1.52 2.67 6.23
C PHE A 49 0.94 1.81 7.34
N TRP A 50 1.78 1.20 8.17
CA TRP A 50 1.32 0.34 9.26
C TRP A 50 1.03 1.17 10.52
N CYS A 51 -0.17 1.02 11.06
CA CYS A 51 -0.50 1.58 12.36
C CYS A 51 -0.45 0.51 13.46
N PRO A 52 0.40 0.65 14.49
CA PRO A 52 0.47 -0.33 15.57
C PRO A 52 -0.72 -0.27 16.54
N VAL A 53 -1.47 0.84 16.55
CA VAL A 53 -2.65 1.01 17.42
C VAL A 53 -3.88 0.37 16.78
N GLU A 54 -4.18 0.73 15.53
CA GLU A 54 -5.30 0.16 14.77
C GLU A 54 -5.02 -1.29 14.33
N LYS A 55 -3.74 -1.71 14.34
CA LYS A 55 -3.27 -3.00 13.82
C LYS A 55 -3.69 -3.23 12.37
N GLU A 56 -3.63 -2.17 11.57
CA GLU A 56 -4.04 -2.15 10.17
C GLU A 56 -3.03 -1.39 9.29
N VAL A 57 -2.98 -1.75 8.01
CA VAL A 57 -2.26 -1.00 6.98
C VAL A 57 -3.19 0.00 6.30
N PHE A 58 -2.83 1.27 6.37
CA PHE A 58 -3.50 2.34 5.66
C PHE A 58 -2.83 2.58 4.29
N PRO A 59 -3.49 2.27 3.17
CA PRO A 59 -3.01 2.70 1.85
C PRO A 59 -3.18 4.21 1.71
N CYS A 60 -2.13 4.92 1.29
CA CYS A 60 -2.19 6.36 1.07
C CYS A 60 -1.54 6.73 -0.26
N TRP A 61 -2.28 7.50 -1.06
CA TRP A 61 -1.73 8.24 -2.19
C TRP A 61 -1.71 9.73 -1.85
N ARG A 62 -0.61 10.40 -2.19
CA ARG A 62 -0.48 11.86 -2.12
C ARG A 62 0.38 12.36 -3.28
N PRO A 63 0.18 13.61 -3.75
CA PRO A 63 0.97 14.18 -4.83
C PRO A 63 2.48 14.11 -4.59
N GLU A 64 2.94 14.33 -3.35
CA GLU A 64 4.37 14.27 -3.01
C GLU A 64 5.01 12.89 -3.22
N TYR A 65 4.21 11.81 -3.24
CA TYR A 65 4.70 10.45 -3.44
C TYR A 65 4.74 10.03 -4.91
N GLN A 66 4.19 10.83 -5.83
CA GLN A 66 3.97 10.40 -7.21
C GLN A 66 5.29 10.04 -7.93
N SER A 67 6.37 10.81 -7.74
CA SER A 67 7.67 10.49 -8.37
C SER A 67 8.20 9.15 -7.89
N LEU A 68 8.23 8.94 -6.57
CA LEU A 68 8.69 7.69 -5.97
C LEU A 68 7.83 6.50 -6.41
N ILE A 69 6.50 6.66 -6.41
CA ILE A 69 5.57 5.64 -6.89
C ILE A 69 5.88 5.27 -8.34
N ASN A 70 6.05 6.26 -9.22
CA ASN A 70 6.37 6.01 -10.62
C ASN A 70 7.69 5.28 -10.78
N GLU A 71 8.70 5.66 -10.00
CA GLU A 71 10.02 5.03 -10.05
C GLU A 71 9.99 3.59 -9.53
N VAL A 72 9.24 3.29 -8.47
CA VAL A 72 9.11 1.93 -7.96
C VAL A 72 8.22 1.08 -8.88
N ALA A 73 7.21 1.69 -9.50
CA ALA A 73 6.33 1.01 -10.47
C ALA A 73 6.98 0.80 -11.84
N ALA A 74 8.08 1.50 -12.14
CA ALA A 74 8.75 1.41 -13.42
C ALA A 74 9.23 -0.02 -13.69
N GLY A 75 8.72 -0.63 -14.76
CA GLY A 75 9.08 -1.98 -15.16
C GLY A 75 8.38 -3.10 -14.38
N LEU A 76 7.44 -2.79 -13.48
CA LEU A 76 6.61 -3.82 -12.86
C LEU A 76 5.56 -4.34 -13.84
N ASP A 77 5.49 -5.66 -13.99
CA ASP A 77 4.36 -6.34 -14.61
C ASP A 77 3.29 -6.63 -13.56
N ILE A 78 2.22 -5.83 -13.56
CA ILE A 78 1.14 -5.87 -12.56
C ILE A 78 0.47 -7.25 -12.50
N GLU A 79 0.34 -7.96 -13.61
CA GLU A 79 -0.34 -9.25 -13.67
C GLU A 79 0.47 -10.32 -12.92
N SER A 80 1.81 -10.22 -13.00
CA SER A 80 2.75 -11.12 -12.31
C SER A 80 2.85 -10.89 -10.80
N LEU A 81 2.40 -9.73 -10.30
CA LEU A 81 2.55 -9.38 -8.89
C LEU A 81 1.68 -10.27 -7.99
N PRO A 82 2.15 -10.56 -6.76
CA PRO A 82 1.33 -11.25 -5.78
C PRO A 82 0.17 -10.36 -5.34
N TYR A 83 -0.92 -11.01 -4.92
CA TYR A 83 -1.94 -10.33 -4.13
C TYR A 83 -1.44 -10.13 -2.69
N GLU A 84 -1.89 -9.07 -2.05
CA GLU A 84 -1.68 -8.85 -0.63
C GLU A 84 -2.12 -10.10 0.18
N PRO A 85 -1.31 -10.55 1.17
CA PRO A 85 -1.67 -11.69 1.99
C PRO A 85 -2.97 -11.43 2.75
N PHE A 86 -3.81 -12.45 2.90
CA PHE A 86 -4.94 -12.37 3.83
C PHE A 86 -4.41 -12.22 5.26
N HIS A 87 -4.66 -11.08 5.88
CA HIS A 87 -4.55 -10.98 7.34
C HIS A 87 -5.69 -11.82 7.95
N ILE A 88 -5.41 -13.10 8.23
CA ILE A 88 -6.27 -13.91 9.10
C ILE A 88 -6.06 -13.37 10.51
N THR A 89 -6.86 -12.37 10.90
CA THR A 89 -6.98 -11.98 12.30
C THR A 89 -7.59 -13.15 13.05
N ARG A 90 -6.77 -13.87 13.84
CA ARG A 90 -7.25 -14.79 14.88
C ARG A 90 -7.68 -14.01 16.11
#